data_AF-A0A800FG79-F1
#
_entry.id   AF-A0A800FG79-F1
#
_cell.length_a   1.000
_cell.length_b   1.000
_cell.length_c   1.000
_cell.angle_alpha   90.00
_cell.angle_beta   90.00
_cell.angle_gamma   90.00
#
_symmetry.space_group_name_H-M   'P 1'
#
loop_
_entity.id
_entity.type
_entity.pdbx_description
1 polymer ?
#
loop_
_entity_poly.entity_id
_entity_poly.type
_entity_poly.pdbx_seq_one_letter_code
_entity_poly.pdbx_strand_id
1 'polypeptide(L)'
;MRHFIIKSLIVLTFVGTNAAAQDYEYNLPIKEHIFENGLKLLVIERPGDNRVAAKIWTDMGALNEISGEYGAAHFLEHLMFKGTPTLGARDWETEKPLIDEINATEKAMIAELNRARNDIRERGVFHDYQHEKTTPEIE
;
A
#
# COMPACT_ATOMS: atom_id res chain seq x y z
N MET A 1 62.64 -51.49 -14.15
CA MET A 1 61.26 -51.84 -14.52
C MET A 1 60.31 -50.92 -13.75
N ARG A 2 59.37 -50.33 -14.52
CA ARG A 2 58.21 -49.48 -14.18
C ARG A 2 57.68 -49.54 -12.73
N HIS A 3 57.58 -48.39 -12.04
CA HIS A 3 56.58 -48.04 -10.99
C HIS A 3 56.50 -46.49 -10.96
N PHE A 4 55.55 -45.86 -11.67
CA PHE A 4 54.20 -45.41 -11.24
C PHE A 4 54.20 -44.29 -10.17
N ILE A 5 54.06 -43.01 -10.59
CA ILE A 5 52.87 -42.13 -10.47
C ILE A 5 52.50 -41.78 -9.02
N ILE A 6 52.52 -40.48 -8.67
CA ILE A 6 51.41 -39.73 -8.04
C ILE A 6 51.68 -38.23 -8.32
N LYS A 7 51.00 -37.66 -9.32
CA LYS A 7 50.75 -36.21 -9.36
C LYS A 7 49.30 -36.06 -8.94
N SER A 8 49.08 -35.61 -7.71
CA SER A 8 47.75 -35.30 -7.17
C SER A 8 47.12 -34.19 -8.01
N LEU A 9 46.12 -34.55 -8.81
CA LEU A 9 45.28 -33.60 -9.52
C LEU A 9 44.03 -33.38 -8.65
N ILE A 10 44.00 -32.27 -7.93
CA ILE A 10 42.79 -31.83 -7.24
C ILE A 10 41.85 -31.30 -8.33
N VAL A 11 40.85 -32.09 -8.70
CA VAL A 11 39.75 -31.64 -9.54
C VAL A 11 38.74 -30.97 -8.62
N LEU A 12 38.78 -29.64 -8.57
CA LEU A 12 37.78 -28.83 -7.89
C LEU A 12 36.54 -28.77 -8.79
N THR A 13 35.60 -29.68 -8.60
CA THR A 13 34.27 -29.60 -9.22
C THR A 13 33.52 -28.42 -8.62
N PHE A 14 33.51 -27.30 -9.34
CA PHE A 14 32.61 -26.18 -9.08
C PHE A 14 31.21 -26.62 -9.50
N VAL A 15 30.41 -27.14 -8.56
CA VAL A 15 28.98 -27.34 -8.76
C VAL A 15 28.36 -25.95 -8.80
N GLY A 16 28.23 -25.40 -10.01
CA GLY A 16 27.45 -24.19 -10.24
C GLY A 16 26.01 -24.46 -9.87
N THR A 17 25.60 -24.06 -8.67
CA THR A 17 24.19 -23.92 -8.35
C THR A 17 23.67 -22.79 -9.23
N ASN A 18 23.03 -23.16 -10.35
CA ASN A 18 22.14 -22.25 -11.03
C ASN A 18 20.98 -21.98 -10.05
N ALA A 19 21.12 -20.92 -9.24
CA ALA A 19 19.98 -20.27 -8.66
C ALA A 19 19.21 -19.66 -9.84
N ALA A 20 18.35 -20.45 -10.47
CA ALA A 20 17.36 -19.91 -11.37
C ALA A 20 16.60 -18.87 -10.57
N ALA A 21 16.71 -17.60 -10.96
CA ALA A 21 15.82 -16.57 -10.45
C ALA A 21 14.40 -17.09 -10.68
N GLN A 22 13.66 -17.31 -9.60
CA GLN A 22 12.24 -17.59 -9.74
C GLN A 22 11.61 -16.30 -10.25
N ASP A 23 11.28 -16.27 -11.54
CA ASP A 23 10.39 -15.26 -12.10
C ASP A 23 9.03 -15.46 -11.44
N TYR A 24 8.77 -14.65 -10.40
CA TYR A 24 7.45 -14.54 -9.82
C TYR A 24 6.58 -13.75 -10.80
N GLU A 25 5.80 -14.47 -11.61
CA GLU A 25 4.78 -13.85 -12.44
C GLU A 25 3.62 -13.39 -11.54
N TYR A 26 3.61 -12.09 -11.23
CA TYR A 26 2.48 -11.47 -10.53
C TYR A 26 1.29 -11.35 -11.47
N ASN A 27 0.45 -12.38 -11.50
CA ASN A 27 -0.81 -12.37 -12.24
C ASN A 27 -1.88 -11.56 -11.49
N LEU A 28 -1.73 -10.23 -11.50
CA LEU A 28 -2.72 -9.30 -10.94
C LEU A 28 -3.79 -8.97 -11.99
N PRO A 29 -5.09 -9.02 -11.64
CA PRO A 29 -6.18 -8.71 -12.57
C PRO A 29 -6.34 -7.19 -12.76
N ILE A 30 -5.33 -6.54 -13.34
CA ILE A 30 -5.31 -5.09 -13.55
C ILE A 30 -6.18 -4.74 -14.77
N LYS A 31 -7.17 -3.87 -14.57
CA LYS A 31 -7.93 -3.21 -15.65
C LYS A 31 -7.26 -1.87 -15.95
N GLU A 32 -6.78 -1.68 -17.17
CA GLU A 32 -6.15 -0.43 -17.63
C GLU A 32 -7.11 0.38 -18.51
N HIS A 33 -7.11 1.70 -18.30
CA HIS A 33 -7.77 2.67 -19.18
C HIS A 33 -6.86 3.88 -19.41
N ILE A 34 -6.76 4.34 -20.65
CA ILE A 34 -5.99 5.54 -21.02
C ILE A 34 -6.98 6.57 -21.56
N PHE A 35 -7.02 7.73 -20.93
CA PHE A 35 -7.87 8.85 -21.35
C PHE A 35 -7.26 9.61 -22.53
N GLU A 36 -8.07 10.40 -23.24
CA GLU A 36 -7.61 11.19 -24.40
C GLU A 36 -6.48 12.18 -24.06
N ASN A 37 -6.42 12.66 -22.82
CA ASN A 37 -5.35 13.54 -22.32
C ASN A 37 -4.07 12.79 -21.90
N GLY A 38 -4.01 11.48 -22.09
CA GLY A 38 -2.86 10.64 -21.75
C GLY A 38 -2.82 10.14 -20.29
N LEU A 39 -3.79 10.51 -19.45
CA LEU A 39 -3.86 9.97 -18.09
C LEU A 39 -4.12 8.46 -18.13
N LYS A 40 -3.32 7.71 -17.38
CA LYS A 40 -3.47 6.25 -17.23
C LYS A 40 -4.15 5.92 -15.90
N LEU A 41 -5.26 5.19 -15.97
CA LEU A 41 -5.99 4.64 -14.84
C LEU A 41 -5.76 3.13 -14.77
N LEU A 42 -5.27 2.67 -13.62
CA LEU A 42 -5.09 1.26 -13.30
C LEU A 42 -6.01 0.88 -12.14
N VAL A 43 -6.87 -0.12 -12.35
CA VAL A 43 -7.84 -0.57 -11.35
C VAL A 43 -7.62 -2.05 -11.06
N ILE A 44 -7.48 -2.37 -9.78
CA ILE A 44 -7.51 -3.75 -9.27
C ILE A 44 -8.76 -3.90 -8.43
N GLU A 45 -9.70 -4.70 -8.91
CA GLU A 45 -10.92 -5.04 -8.18
C GLU A 45 -10.61 -6.15 -7.17
N ARG A 46 -10.98 -5.93 -5.90
CA ARG A 46 -10.82 -6.92 -4.83
C ARG A 46 -12.18 -7.28 -4.23
N PRO A 47 -12.87 -8.28 -4.80
CA PRO A 47 -14.14 -8.77 -4.24
C PRO A 47 -13.97 -9.18 -2.78
N GLY A 48 -14.80 -8.65 -1.89
CA GLY A 48 -14.76 -8.93 -0.45
C GLY A 48 -14.00 -7.89 0.40
N ASP A 49 -13.30 -6.94 -0.21
CA ASP A 49 -12.78 -5.75 0.49
C ASP A 49 -13.79 -4.60 0.32
N ASN A 50 -14.37 -4.12 1.42
CA ASN A 50 -15.37 -3.05 1.39
C ASN A 50 -14.74 -1.65 1.39
N ARG A 51 -13.47 -1.54 1.01
CA ARG A 51 -12.69 -0.31 1.03
C ARG A 51 -12.12 -0.03 -0.35
N VAL A 52 -11.99 1.26 -0.65
CA VAL A 52 -11.33 1.75 -1.86
C VAL A 52 -10.06 2.48 -1.46
N ALA A 53 -8.97 2.21 -2.16
CA ALA A 53 -7.74 2.98 -2.07
C ALA A 53 -7.43 3.55 -3.45
N ALA A 54 -7.26 4.87 -3.53
CA ALA A 54 -6.88 5.56 -4.74
C ALA A 54 -5.53 6.25 -4.54
N LYS A 55 -4.70 6.24 -5.58
CA LYS A 55 -3.41 6.94 -5.60
C LYS A 55 -3.24 7.60 -6.95
N ILE A 56 -2.73 8.82 -6.95
CA ILE A 56 -2.31 9.53 -8.15
C ILE A 56 -0.79 9.53 -8.13
N TRP A 57 -0.19 9.09 -9.23
CA TRP A 57 1.26 9.09 -9.40
C TRP A 57 1.63 10.13 -10.46
N THR A 58 2.67 10.91 -10.17
CA THR A 58 3.23 11.89 -11.09
C THR A 58 4.68 11.50 -11.38
N ASP A 59 5.09 11.61 -12.64
CA ASP A 59 6.48 11.39 -13.06
C ASP A 59 7.32 12.65 -12.84
N MET A 60 7.34 13.14 -11.59
CA MET A 60 8.06 14.34 -11.17
C MET A 60 8.45 14.22 -9.70
N GLY A 61 9.64 14.72 -9.35
CA GLY A 61 10.10 14.81 -7.97
C GLY A 61 11.42 15.58 -7.86
N ALA A 62 12.13 15.39 -6.76
CA ALA A 62 13.37 16.12 -6.47
C ALA A 62 14.47 15.96 -7.56
N LEU A 63 14.47 14.83 -8.30
CA LEU A 63 15.40 14.60 -9.41
C LEU A 63 15.21 15.58 -10.58
N ASN A 64 14.03 16.20 -10.69
CA ASN A 64 13.69 17.14 -11.75
C ASN A 64 13.95 18.60 -11.34
N GLU A 65 14.39 18.86 -10.10
CA GLU A 65 14.64 20.21 -9.59
C GLU A 65 15.94 20.79 -10.16
N ILE A 66 15.94 22.10 -10.44
CA ILE A 66 17.12 22.84 -10.89
C ILE A 66 17.71 23.70 -9.77
N SER A 67 18.94 24.18 -9.99
CA SER A 67 19.61 25.06 -9.04
C SER A 67 18.78 26.31 -8.75
N GLY A 68 18.47 26.54 -7.48
CA GLY A 68 17.61 27.63 -7.02
C GLY A 68 16.17 27.22 -6.71
N GLU A 69 15.77 25.99 -7.03
CA GLU A 69 14.40 25.46 -6.83
C GLU A 69 14.37 24.20 -5.94
N TYR A 70 15.47 23.90 -5.24
CA TYR A 70 15.54 22.70 -4.41
C TYR A 70 14.46 22.67 -3.33
N GLY A 71 13.80 21.53 -3.19
CA GLY A 71 12.69 21.32 -2.27
C GLY A 71 11.33 21.76 -2.81
N ALA A 72 11.24 22.27 -4.04
CA ALA A 72 9.98 22.69 -4.64
C ALA A 72 8.96 21.55 -4.76
N ALA A 73 9.38 20.33 -5.10
CA ALA A 73 8.48 19.19 -5.23
C ALA A 73 7.82 18.82 -3.89
N HIS A 74 8.61 18.78 -2.81
CA HIS A 74 8.11 18.52 -1.45
C HIS A 74 7.28 19.70 -0.94
N PHE A 75 7.71 20.94 -1.22
CA PHE A 75 6.92 22.11 -0.84
C PHE A 75 5.55 22.12 -1.52
N LEU A 76 5.48 21.77 -2.80
CA LEU A 76 4.22 21.60 -3.52
C LEU A 76 3.34 20.53 -2.89
N GLU A 77 3.89 19.38 -2.50
CA GLU A 77 3.16 18.32 -1.79
C GLU A 77 2.50 18.84 -0.52
N HIS A 78 3.22 19.62 0.31
CA HIS A 78 2.62 20.27 1.48
C HIS A 78 1.48 21.22 1.11
N LEU A 79 1.61 22.00 0.04
CA LEU A 79 0.58 22.93 -0.41
C LEU A 79 -0.67 22.22 -0.93
N MET A 80 -0.54 21.04 -1.53
CA MET A 80 -1.69 20.24 -1.99
C MET A 80 -2.63 19.86 -0.84
N PHE A 81 -2.14 19.79 0.40
CA PHE A 81 -2.94 19.52 1.60
C PHE A 81 -3.46 20.78 2.31
N LYS A 82 -3.21 21.99 1.77
CA LYS A 82 -3.74 23.24 2.35
C LYS A 82 -5.07 23.69 1.75
N GLY A 83 -5.71 22.80 0.99
CA GLY A 83 -7.01 23.02 0.40
C GLY A 83 -6.96 23.28 -1.10
N THR A 84 -8.15 23.30 -1.67
CA THR A 84 -8.44 23.51 -3.08
C THR A 84 -9.39 24.70 -3.22
N PRO A 85 -9.63 25.22 -4.43
CA PRO A 85 -10.67 26.23 -4.64
C PRO A 85 -12.08 25.79 -4.23
N THR A 86 -12.33 24.47 -4.17
CA THR A 86 -13.64 23.87 -3.88
C THR A 86 -13.81 23.37 -2.44
N LEU A 87 -12.73 22.95 -1.79
CA LEU A 87 -12.73 22.36 -0.44
C LEU A 87 -11.36 22.59 0.21
N GLY A 88 -11.29 23.10 1.43
CA GLY A 88 -10.01 23.41 2.06
C GLY A 88 -10.09 24.24 3.33
N ALA A 89 -8.99 24.19 4.10
CA ALA A 89 -8.84 24.61 5.50
C ALA A 89 -8.99 26.13 5.79
N ARG A 90 -9.79 26.85 5.01
CA ARG A 90 -10.03 28.30 5.13
C ARG A 90 -11.39 28.62 5.74
N ASP A 91 -12.37 27.72 5.64
CA ASP A 91 -13.73 27.93 6.13
C ASP A 91 -14.25 26.71 6.88
N TRP A 92 -14.09 26.75 8.20
CA TRP A 92 -14.52 25.69 9.10
C TRP A 92 -16.03 25.44 9.06
N GLU A 93 -16.85 26.47 8.93
CA GLU A 93 -18.31 26.31 8.97
C GLU A 93 -18.82 25.52 7.76
N THR A 94 -18.17 25.71 6.60
CA THR A 94 -18.46 24.95 5.38
C THR A 94 -17.91 23.51 5.46
N GLU A 95 -16.74 23.28 6.09
CA GLU A 95 -16.12 21.96 6.17
C GLU A 95 -16.71 21.06 7.25
N LYS A 96 -17.09 21.64 8.38
CA LYS A 96 -17.62 20.92 9.54
C LYS A 96 -18.70 19.89 9.20
N PRO A 97 -19.75 20.19 8.41
CA PRO A 97 -20.77 19.19 8.10
C PRO A 97 -20.23 17.98 7.33
N LEU A 98 -19.26 18.18 6.43
CA LEU A 98 -18.62 17.09 5.68
C LEU A 98 -17.75 16.22 6.61
N ILE A 99 -17.00 16.86 7.50
CA ILE A 99 -16.17 16.16 8.49
C ILE A 99 -17.06 15.36 9.46
N ASP A 100 -18.17 15.94 9.92
CA ASP A 100 -19.13 15.24 10.77
C ASP A 100 -19.72 14.01 10.07
N GLU A 101 -20.03 14.11 8.78
CA GLU A 101 -20.51 12.97 7.97
C GLU A 101 -19.45 11.87 7.83
N ILE A 102 -18.20 12.24 7.57
CA ILE A 102 -17.06 11.31 7.50
C ILE A 102 -16.90 10.59 8.85
N ASN A 103 -16.88 11.34 9.95
CA ASN A 103 -16.73 10.80 11.30
C ASN A 103 -17.91 9.89 11.69
N ALA A 104 -19.14 10.27 11.32
CA ALA A 104 -20.32 9.45 11.57
C ALA A 104 -20.25 8.12 10.79
N THR A 105 -19.81 8.18 9.53
CA THR A 105 -19.63 7.00 8.68
C THR A 105 -18.54 6.08 9.24
N GLU A 106 -17.41 6.64 9.67
CA GLU A 106 -16.33 5.89 10.32
C GLU A 106 -16.81 5.20 11.60
N LYS A 107 -17.52 5.92 12.48
CA LYS A 107 -18.09 5.35 13.71
C LYS A 107 -19.04 4.20 13.43
N ALA A 108 -19.92 4.34 12.43
CA ALA A 108 -20.83 3.26 12.02
C ALA A 108 -20.07 2.03 11.50
N MET A 109 -19.04 2.24 10.68
CA MET A 109 -18.16 1.17 10.19
C MET A 109 -17.44 0.46 11.33
N ILE A 110 -16.83 1.21 12.25
CA ILE A 110 -16.13 0.66 13.42
C ILE A 110 -17.09 -0.13 14.32
N ALA A 111 -18.30 0.38 14.56
CA ALA A 111 -19.33 -0.31 15.34
C ALA A 111 -19.69 -1.67 14.72
N GLU A 112 -19.84 -1.73 13.39
CA GLU A 112 -20.15 -2.98 12.70
C GLU A 112 -18.97 -3.97 12.73
N LEU A 113 -17.73 -3.48 12.55
CA LEU A 113 -16.53 -4.30 12.71
C LEU A 113 -16.43 -4.87 14.14
N ASN A 114 -16.68 -4.05 15.16
CA ASN A 114 -16.70 -4.50 16.55
C ASN A 114 -17.82 -5.54 16.78
N ARG A 115 -19.01 -5.36 16.20
CA ARG A 115 -20.11 -6.34 16.29
C ARG A 115 -19.69 -7.69 15.71
N ALA A 116 -19.14 -7.70 14.49
CA ALA A 116 -18.69 -8.91 13.81
C ALA A 116 -17.59 -9.64 14.59
N ARG A 117 -16.60 -8.92 15.14
CA ARG A 117 -15.55 -9.49 16.00
C ARG A 117 -16.11 -10.08 17.29
N ASN A 118 -17.05 -9.37 17.93
CA ASN A 118 -17.65 -9.81 19.19
C ASN A 118 -18.51 -11.05 19.01
N ASP A 119 -19.25 -11.17 17.90
CA ASP A 119 -20.02 -12.38 17.58
C ASP A 119 -19.11 -13.62 17.49
N ILE A 120 -17.94 -13.50 16.83
CA ILE A 120 -16.95 -14.60 16.78
C ILE A 120 -16.42 -14.93 18.18
N ARG A 121 -16.06 -13.91 18.96
CA ARG A 121 -15.55 -14.07 20.34
C ARG A 121 -16.58 -14.74 21.25
N GLU A 122 -17.84 -14.32 21.19
CA GLU A 122 -18.92 -14.77 22.07
C GLU A 122 -19.41 -16.19 21.75
N ARG A 123 -19.31 -16.61 20.48
CA ARG A 123 -19.60 -18.00 20.08
C ARG A 123 -18.56 -19.00 20.61
N GLY A 124 -17.38 -18.55 21.04
CA GLY A 124 -16.36 -19.39 21.66
C GLY A 124 -15.77 -20.47 20.75
N VAL A 125 -15.93 -20.35 19.43
CA VAL A 125 -15.47 -21.34 18.43
C VAL A 125 -13.94 -21.44 18.38
N PHE A 126 -13.24 -20.32 18.64
CA PHE A 126 -11.78 -20.24 18.66
C PHE A 126 -11.32 -19.94 20.09
N HIS A 127 -10.66 -20.91 20.74
CA HIS A 127 -10.23 -20.79 22.14
C HIS A 127 -9.09 -19.77 22.35
N ASP A 128 -8.33 -19.49 21.29
CA ASP A 128 -7.20 -18.58 21.23
C ASP A 128 -7.58 -17.17 20.71
N TYR A 129 -8.81 -16.97 20.26
CA TYR A 129 -9.26 -15.66 19.76
C TYR A 129 -9.56 -14.71 20.92
N GLN A 130 -8.53 -13.98 21.35
CA GLN A 130 -8.60 -12.95 22.39
C GLN A 130 -8.49 -11.57 21.74
N HIS A 131 -9.53 -10.75 21.88
CA HIS A 131 -9.54 -9.38 21.37
C HIS A 131 -10.42 -8.46 22.21
N GLU A 132 -10.11 -7.16 22.24
CA GLU A 132 -10.90 -6.18 22.97
C GLU A 132 -12.30 -5.99 22.36
N LYS A 133 -13.27 -5.70 23.23
CA LYS A 133 -14.68 -5.57 22.83
C LYS A 133 -14.90 -4.39 21.87
N THR A 134 -14.09 -3.36 21.99
CA THR A 134 -14.20 -2.10 21.24
C THR A 134 -12.86 -1.72 20.66
N THR A 135 -12.88 -1.04 19.51
CA THR A 135 -11.69 -0.39 18.98
C THR A 135 -11.45 0.90 19.77
N PRO A 136 -10.22 1.20 20.23
CA PRO A 136 -9.93 2.43 20.97
C PRO A 136 -10.27 3.68 20.15
N GLU A 137 -10.92 4.66 20.79
CA GLU A 137 -11.13 5.98 20.21
C GLU A 137 -10.01 6.91 20.66
N ILE A 138 -9.60 7.83 19.78
CA ILE A 138 -8.68 8.91 20.12
C ILE A 138 -9.57 10.10 20.50
N GLU A 139 -9.52 10.53 21.77
CA GLU A 139 -10.22 11.73 22.26
C GLU A 139 -9.57 13.03 21.75
#